data_AF-A0A7J5YXH4-F1
#
_entry.id   AF-A0A7J5YXH4-F1
#
_cell.length_a   1.000
_cell.length_b   1.000
_cell.length_c   1.000
_cell.angle_alpha   90.00
_cell.angle_beta   90.00
_cell.angle_gamma   90.00
#
_symmetry.space_group_name_H-M   'P 1'
#
loop_
_entity.id
_entity.type
_entity.pdbx_description
1 polymer ?
#
loop_
_entity_poly.entity_id
_entity_poly.type
_entity_poly.pdbx_seq_one_letter_code
_entity_poly.pdbx_strand_id
1 'polypeptide(L)'
;MYDQDGAEPSANSVSASNLLRLSHYTGRHDWLLRSEQLLAAFSDRLQRVPVALPEMVQALMAHHYTLREIVICGQREAPDTLSLLSAVHSLFLPHKITEEREERRREERRGEERRRGEMRREERGEEWRGEEDRR
;
A
#
# COMPACT_ATOMS: atom_id res chain seq x y z
N MET A 1 6.63 -25.60 -24.27
CA MET A 1 5.79 -25.50 -23.07
C MET A 1 5.04 -24.18 -23.17
N TYR A 2 3.71 -24.18 -23.02
CA TYR A 2 2.83 -23.06 -23.40
C TYR A 2 3.21 -21.78 -22.69
N ASP A 3 3.59 -20.78 -23.46
CA ASP A 3 4.04 -19.48 -22.97
C ASP A 3 3.13 -18.38 -23.54
N GLN A 4 1.84 -18.66 -23.55
CA GLN A 4 0.77 -17.83 -24.07
C GLN A 4 -0.25 -17.59 -22.96
N ASP A 5 -0.80 -16.39 -22.94
CA ASP A 5 -1.97 -16.07 -22.14
C ASP A 5 -3.19 -16.36 -23.00
N GLY A 6 -3.91 -17.43 -22.65
CA GLY A 6 -5.15 -17.82 -23.31
C GLY A 6 -6.35 -17.30 -22.52
N ALA A 7 -7.38 -18.14 -22.38
CA ALA A 7 -8.44 -17.90 -21.40
C ALA A 7 -7.91 -17.92 -19.96
N GLU A 8 -6.83 -18.66 -19.73
CA GLU A 8 -6.09 -18.67 -18.48
C GLU A 8 -4.76 -17.92 -18.70
N PRO A 9 -4.43 -16.94 -17.84
CA PRO A 9 -3.16 -16.26 -17.93
C PRO A 9 -2.04 -17.21 -17.54
N SER A 10 -0.89 -17.07 -18.19
CA SER A 10 0.30 -17.84 -17.83
C SER A 10 0.81 -17.43 -16.45
N ALA A 11 1.49 -18.35 -15.77
CA ALA A 11 2.12 -18.08 -14.48
C ALA A 11 3.12 -16.92 -14.56
N ASN A 12 3.78 -16.74 -15.71
CA ASN A 12 4.74 -15.66 -15.94
C ASN A 12 4.03 -14.30 -16.00
N SER A 13 2.95 -14.18 -16.75
CA SER A 13 2.19 -12.93 -16.85
C SER A 13 1.60 -12.50 -15.52
N VAL A 14 1.01 -13.45 -14.78
CA VAL A 14 0.51 -13.20 -13.41
C VAL A 14 1.64 -12.78 -12.47
N SER A 15 2.81 -13.43 -12.58
CA SER A 15 3.97 -13.09 -11.76
C SER A 15 4.49 -11.68 -12.05
N ALA A 16 4.55 -11.26 -13.32
CA ALA A 16 4.99 -9.91 -13.70
C ALA A 16 4.12 -8.82 -13.03
N SER A 17 2.80 -8.99 -13.09
CA SER A 17 1.81 -8.10 -12.47
C SER A 17 1.94 -8.06 -10.94
N ASN A 18 2.06 -9.23 -10.30
CA ASN A 18 2.18 -9.34 -8.85
C ASN A 18 3.49 -8.72 -8.33
N LEU A 19 4.60 -8.94 -9.03
CA LEU A 19 5.89 -8.35 -8.69
C LEU A 19 5.86 -6.82 -8.75
N LEU A 20 5.20 -6.24 -9.77
CA LEU A 20 5.00 -4.79 -9.87
C LEU A 20 4.18 -4.26 -8.69
N ARG A 21 3.05 -4.90 -8.37
CA ARG A 21 2.20 -4.49 -7.24
C ARG A 21 2.94 -4.57 -5.91
N LEU A 22 3.65 -5.67 -5.65
CA LEU A 22 4.44 -5.84 -4.43
C LEU A 22 5.54 -4.80 -4.31
N SER A 23 6.21 -4.45 -5.42
CA SER A 23 7.23 -3.40 -5.42
C SER A 23 6.67 -2.05 -4.98
N HIS A 24 5.46 -1.71 -5.43
CA HIS A 24 4.77 -0.48 -5.05
C HIS A 24 4.28 -0.51 -3.59
N TYR A 25 3.66 -1.61 -3.15
CA TYR A 25 3.18 -1.71 -1.76
C TYR A 25 4.30 -1.68 -0.72
N THR A 26 5.44 -2.30 -1.04
CA THR A 26 6.53 -2.51 -0.07
C THR A 26 7.69 -1.55 -0.25
N GLY A 27 7.71 -0.77 -1.33
CA GLY A 27 8.86 0.07 -1.72
C GLY A 27 10.11 -0.72 -2.09
N ARG A 28 10.01 -2.04 -2.24
CA ARG A 28 11.15 -2.93 -2.50
C ARG A 28 11.48 -3.01 -3.98
N HIS A 29 12.59 -2.38 -4.35
CA HIS A 29 13.07 -2.31 -5.72
C HIS A 29 13.46 -3.68 -6.32
N ASP A 30 13.82 -4.68 -5.51
CA ASP A 30 14.18 -6.01 -6.00
C ASP A 30 13.01 -6.74 -6.68
N TRP A 31 11.77 -6.46 -6.27
CA TRP A 31 10.58 -6.97 -6.94
C TRP A 31 10.34 -6.29 -8.29
N LEU A 32 10.63 -5.00 -8.39
CA LEU A 32 10.55 -4.27 -9.66
C LEU A 32 11.53 -4.86 -10.68
N LEU A 33 12.80 -5.05 -10.28
CA LEU A 33 13.83 -5.64 -11.14
C LEU A 33 13.46 -7.05 -11.62
N ARG A 34 12.84 -7.87 -10.77
CA ARG A 34 12.35 -9.21 -11.17
C ARG A 34 11.22 -9.13 -12.18
N SER A 35 10.32 -8.16 -12.04
CA SER A 35 9.27 -7.95 -13.04
C SER A 35 9.85 -7.49 -14.38
N GLU A 36 10.80 -6.56 -14.36
CA GLU A 36 11.52 -6.09 -15.55
C GLU A 36 12.25 -7.22 -16.27
N GLN A 37 12.92 -8.11 -15.53
CA GLN A 37 13.58 -9.29 -16.09
C GLN A 37 12.58 -10.22 -16.80
N LEU A 38 11.39 -10.40 -16.20
CA LEU A 38 10.35 -11.22 -16.77
C LEU A 38 9.75 -10.57 -18.04
N LEU A 39 9.48 -9.28 -18.01
CA LEU A 39 9.04 -8.53 -19.20
C LEU A 39 10.08 -8.58 -20.32
N ALA A 40 11.36 -8.45 -19.99
CA ALA A 40 12.46 -8.52 -20.94
C ALA A 40 12.58 -9.91 -21.59
N ALA A 41 12.41 -10.99 -20.82
CA ALA A 41 12.43 -12.36 -21.33
C ALA A 41 11.33 -12.63 -22.37
N PHE A 42 10.24 -11.85 -22.34
CA PHE A 42 9.09 -11.97 -23.25
C PHE A 42 9.07 -10.93 -24.36
N SER A 43 10.09 -10.08 -24.45
CA SER A 43 10.15 -8.93 -25.37
C SER A 43 9.92 -9.30 -26.84
N ASP A 44 10.59 -10.34 -27.36
CA ASP A 44 10.41 -10.79 -28.76
C ASP A 44 8.96 -11.20 -29.04
N ARG A 45 8.32 -11.92 -28.11
CA ARG A 45 6.94 -12.36 -28.27
C ARG A 45 5.95 -11.21 -28.14
N LEU A 46 6.17 -10.28 -27.21
CA LEU A 46 5.39 -9.05 -27.07
C LEU A 46 5.44 -8.18 -28.34
N GLN A 47 6.59 -8.14 -29.02
CA GLN A 47 6.75 -7.40 -30.27
C GLN A 47 6.09 -8.11 -31.46
N ARG A 48 6.18 -9.44 -31.53
CA ARG A 48 5.71 -10.21 -32.69
C ARG A 48 4.24 -10.61 -32.62
N VAL A 49 3.77 -11.02 -31.44
CA VAL A 49 2.43 -11.58 -31.23
C VAL A 49 1.86 -11.13 -29.87
N PRO A 50 1.63 -9.82 -29.65
CA PRO A 50 1.12 -9.30 -28.37
C PRO A 50 -0.25 -9.87 -27.99
N VAL A 51 -1.08 -10.21 -28.98
CA VAL A 51 -2.41 -10.81 -28.78
C VAL A 51 -2.35 -12.19 -28.12
N ALA A 52 -1.20 -12.87 -28.15
CA ALA A 52 -1.00 -14.14 -27.46
C ALA A 52 -0.59 -13.98 -25.99
N LEU A 53 -0.43 -12.73 -25.50
CA LEU A 53 0.02 -12.42 -24.15
C LEU A 53 -0.76 -11.24 -23.52
N PRO A 54 -2.11 -11.21 -23.56
CA PRO A 54 -2.89 -10.09 -23.02
C PRO A 54 -2.54 -9.69 -21.58
N GLU A 55 -2.32 -10.63 -20.67
CA GLU A 55 -1.97 -10.32 -19.28
C GLU A 55 -0.54 -9.76 -19.17
N MET A 56 0.42 -10.30 -19.92
CA MET A 56 1.78 -9.74 -19.95
C MET A 56 1.79 -8.32 -20.53
N VAL A 57 0.98 -8.05 -21.56
CA VAL A 57 0.81 -6.72 -22.13
C VAL A 57 0.24 -5.76 -21.08
N GLN A 58 -0.72 -6.21 -20.28
CA GLN A 58 -1.27 -5.41 -19.18
C GLN A 58 -0.22 -5.09 -18.11
N ALA A 59 0.64 -6.06 -17.76
CA ALA A 59 1.77 -5.84 -16.86
C ALA A 59 2.82 -4.86 -17.45
N LEU A 60 3.14 -4.97 -18.74
CA LEU A 60 4.03 -4.04 -19.44
C LEU A 60 3.46 -2.62 -19.44
N MET A 61 2.16 -2.46 -19.69
CA MET A 61 1.48 -1.18 -19.60
C MET A 61 1.55 -0.61 -18.17
N ALA A 62 1.29 -1.44 -17.15
CA ALA A 62 1.41 -1.02 -15.75
C ALA A 62 2.81 -0.51 -15.41
N HIS A 63 3.84 -1.19 -15.91
CA HIS A 63 5.24 -0.81 -15.73
C HIS A 63 5.54 0.57 -16.36
N HIS A 64 5.06 0.84 -17.57
CA HIS A 64 5.32 2.12 -18.26
C HIS A 64 4.44 3.29 -17.79
N TYR A 65 3.18 3.05 -17.46
CA TYR A 65 2.22 4.10 -17.10
C TYR A 65 2.21 4.44 -15.59
N THR A 66 3.02 3.73 -14.79
CA THR A 66 3.17 3.86 -13.33
C THR A 66 1.86 3.60 -12.56
N LEU A 67 1.90 2.80 -11.49
CA LEU A 67 0.71 2.57 -10.66
C LEU A 67 0.28 3.88 -9.98
N ARG A 68 -1.02 4.17 -9.97
CA ARG A 68 -1.59 5.36 -9.30
C ARG A 68 -2.06 4.97 -7.90
N GLU A 69 -1.38 5.43 -6.86
CA GLU A 69 -1.79 5.20 -5.48
C GLU A 69 -2.71 6.33 -4.99
N ILE A 70 -3.90 5.97 -4.49
CA ILE A 70 -4.85 6.90 -3.88
C ILE A 70 -5.07 6.46 -2.44
N VAL A 71 -4.59 7.27 -1.50
CA VAL A 71 -4.74 7.03 -0.06
C VAL A 71 -5.86 7.91 0.48
N ILE A 72 -6.89 7.28 1.06
CA ILE A 72 -7.98 7.98 1.76
C ILE A 72 -7.77 7.78 3.26
N CYS A 73 -7.57 8.89 3.97
CA CYS A 73 -7.41 8.92 5.42
C CYS A 73 -8.68 9.51 6.05
N GLY A 74 -9.39 8.72 6.86
CA GLY A 74 -10.63 9.15 7.49
C GLY A 74 -11.24 8.07 8.37
N GLN A 75 -12.38 8.38 9.00
CA GLN A 75 -13.18 7.37 9.69
C GLN A 75 -13.98 6.57 8.66
N ARG A 76 -13.90 5.23 8.70
CA ARG A 76 -14.47 4.30 7.73
C ARG A 76 -15.93 4.59 7.33
N GLU A 77 -16.74 5.05 8.28
CA GLU A 77 -18.18 5.26 8.11
C GLU A 77 -18.55 6.75 8.04
N ALA A 78 -17.58 7.66 8.07
CA ALA A 78 -17.88 9.08 8.00
C ALA A 78 -18.37 9.46 6.59
N PRO A 79 -19.41 10.33 6.49
CA PRO A 79 -20.02 10.67 5.20
C PRO A 79 -19.05 11.25 4.17
N ASP A 80 -18.01 11.96 4.62
CA ASP A 80 -16.95 12.52 3.77
C ASP A 80 -16.03 11.42 3.20
N THR A 81 -15.63 10.46 4.02
CA THR A 81 -14.79 9.30 3.64
C THR A 81 -15.52 8.44 2.62
N LEU A 82 -16.80 8.15 2.85
CA LEU A 82 -17.65 7.42 1.91
C LEU A 82 -17.85 8.18 0.59
N SER A 83 -17.96 9.50 0.64
CA SER A 83 -18.08 10.35 -0.55
C SER A 83 -16.82 10.32 -1.41
N LEU A 84 -15.63 10.39 -0.79
CA LEU A 84 -14.35 10.25 -1.48
C LEU A 84 -14.17 8.85 -2.09
N LEU A 85 -14.54 7.81 -1.35
CA LEU A 85 -14.47 6.43 -1.83
C LEU A 85 -15.38 6.23 -3.06
N SER A 86 -16.62 6.75 -3.00
CA SER A 86 -17.57 6.73 -4.12
C SER A 86 -17.04 7.46 -5.36
N ALA A 87 -16.45 8.65 -5.17
CA ALA A 87 -15.84 9.42 -6.26
C ALA A 87 -14.66 8.68 -6.91
N VAL A 88 -13.82 8.00 -6.11
CA VAL A 88 -12.72 7.19 -6.64
C VAL A 88 -13.25 5.96 -7.36
N HIS A 89 -14.29 5.30 -6.85
CA HIS A 89 -14.87 4.10 -7.45
C HIS A 89 -15.69 4.40 -8.72
N SER A 90 -16.20 5.62 -8.91
CA SER A 90 -16.93 6.00 -10.12
C SER A 90 -16.04 6.19 -11.35
N LEU A 91 -14.72 6.34 -11.17
CA LEU A 91 -13.76 6.55 -12.25
C LEU A 91 -13.01 5.26 -12.60
N PHE A 92 -13.02 4.91 -13.88
CA PHE A 92 -12.07 3.94 -14.42
C PHE A 92 -10.68 4.57 -14.49
N LEU A 93 -9.81 4.17 -13.57
CA LEU A 93 -8.42 4.60 -13.49
C LEU A 93 -7.55 3.35 -13.67
N PRO A 94 -6.95 3.13 -14.86
CA PRO A 94 -6.06 2.02 -15.08
C PRO A 94 -4.96 1.99 -14.03
N HIS A 95 -4.65 0.81 -13.50
CA HIS A 95 -3.56 0.61 -12.55
C HIS A 95 -3.68 1.40 -11.23
N LYS A 96 -4.90 1.79 -10.85
CA LYS A 96 -5.21 2.40 -9.56
C LYS A 96 -5.09 1.39 -8.42
N ILE A 97 -4.43 1.80 -7.36
CA ILE A 97 -4.39 1.14 -6.06
C ILE A 97 -5.08 2.08 -5.06
N THR A 98 -6.09 1.57 -4.34
CA THR A 98 -6.80 2.32 -3.29
C THR A 98 -6.44 1.75 -1.93
N GLU A 99 -5.94 2.59 -1.03
CA GLU A 99 -5.61 2.24 0.35
C GLU A 99 -6.48 3.09 1.29
N GLU A 100 -7.18 2.43 2.22
CA GLU A 100 -7.95 3.09 3.26
C GLU A 100 -7.15 3.05 4.57
N ARG A 101 -6.88 4.23 5.15
CA ARG A 101 -6.21 4.34 6.44
C ARG A 101 -7.14 4.97 7.46
N GLU A 102 -7.43 4.22 8.51
CA GLU A 102 -8.19 4.74 9.65
C GLU A 102 -7.34 5.77 10.40
N GLU A 103 -7.88 6.98 10.54
CA GLU A 103 -7.22 8.01 11.33
C GLU A 103 -7.37 7.70 12.82
N ARG A 104 -6.30 7.21 13.46
CA ARG A 104 -6.27 7.07 14.92
C ARG A 104 -6.47 8.45 15.56
N ARG A 105 -7.48 8.59 16.42
CA ARG A 105 -7.86 9.83 17.13
C ARG A 105 -6.61 10.52 17.69
N ARG A 106 -6.23 11.68 17.12
CA ARG A 106 -5.17 12.56 17.66
C ARG A 106 -5.41 12.93 19.14
N GLU A 107 -6.67 12.94 19.56
CA GLU A 107 -7.09 13.23 20.93
C GLU A 107 -6.74 12.11 21.92
N GLU A 108 -6.77 10.85 21.50
CA GLU A 108 -6.39 9.72 22.37
C GLU A 108 -4.89 9.70 22.63
N ARG A 109 -4.07 9.95 21.60
CA ARG A 109 -2.61 10.12 21.76
C ARG A 109 -2.27 11.31 22.66
N ARG A 110 -2.94 12.45 22.48
CA ARG A 110 -2.75 13.63 23.35
C ARG A 110 -3.22 13.37 24.78
N GLY A 111 -4.29 12.60 24.97
CA GLY A 111 -4.80 12.20 26.27
C GLY A 111 -3.89 11.21 26.99
N GLU A 112 -3.35 10.21 26.28
CA GLU A 112 -2.37 9.26 26.81
C GLU A 112 -1.03 9.92 27.16
N GLU A 113 -0.55 10.87 26.34
CA GLU A 113 0.64 11.65 26.65
C GLU A 113 0.44 12.56 27.87
N ARG A 114 -0.74 13.18 28.02
CA ARG A 114 -1.10 13.97 29.21
C ARG A 114 -1.16 13.10 30.46
N ARG A 115 -1.84 11.94 30.39
CA ARG A 115 -1.92 10.98 31.51
C ARG A 115 -0.55 10.40 31.88
N ARG A 116 0.30 10.07 30.90
CA ARG A 116 1.70 9.66 31.16
C ARG A 116 2.53 10.80 31.78
N GLY A 117 2.27 12.05 31.40
CA GLY A 117 2.93 13.22 31.97
C GLY A 117 2.51 13.49 33.41
N GLU A 118 1.23 13.29 33.75
CA GLU A 118 0.66 13.42 35.10
C GLU A 118 1.15 12.30 36.02
N MET A 119 1.12 11.04 35.56
CA MET A 119 1.62 9.88 36.33
C MET A 119 3.11 10.03 36.68
N ARG A 120 3.94 10.50 35.74
CA ARG A 120 5.37 10.80 35.98
C ARG A 120 5.61 11.99 36.91
N ARG A 121 4.61 12.85 37.14
CA ARG A 121 4.69 13.96 38.10
C ARG A 121 4.25 13.49 39.50
N GLU A 122 3.25 12.62 39.59
CA GLU A 122 2.84 11.99 40.85
C GLU A 122 3.94 11.07 41.40
N GLU A 123 4.55 10.21 40.57
CA GLU A 123 5.66 9.34 40.98
C GLU A 123 6.85 10.15 41.54
N ARG A 124 7.16 11.31 40.93
CA ARG A 124 8.18 12.23 41.44
C ARG A 124 7.74 13.05 42.65
N GLY A 125 6.44 13.24 42.86
CA GLY A 125 5.92 13.94 44.05
C GLY A 125 5.87 13.04 45.28
N GLU A 126 5.64 11.73 45.08
CA GLU A 126 5.69 10.70 46.12
C GLU A 126 7.13 10.41 46.55
N GLU A 127 8.09 10.45 45.61
CA GLU A 127 9.53 10.32 45.88
C GLU A 127 10.04 11.39 46.86
N TRP A 128 9.53 12.63 46.78
CA TRP A 128 9.91 13.73 47.69
C TRP A 128 9.21 13.67 49.06
N ARG A 129 7.96 13.18 49.13
CA ARG A 129 7.24 13.03 50.41
C ARG A 129 7.81 11.91 51.29
N GLY A 130 8.44 10.90 50.70
CA GLY A 130 9.13 9.84 51.44
C GLY A 130 10.46 10.26 52.09
N GLU A 131 10.98 11.44 51.75
CA GLU A 131 12.28 11.94 52.25
C GLU A 131 12.14 12.92 53.42
N GLU A 132 10.98 13.57 53.59
CA GLU A 132 10.69 14.45 54.73
C GLU A 132 10.24 13.70 56.00
N ASP A 133 9.76 12.46 55.88
CA ASP A 133 9.25 11.66 57.01
C ASP A 133 10.34 10.80 57.71
N ARG A 134 11.63 11.05 57.39
CA ARG A 134 12.82 10.42 58.02
C ARG A 134 13.67 11.39 58.85
N ARG A 135 13.07 12.43 59.43
CA ARG A 135 13.74 13.34 60.38
C ARG A 135 13.10 13.32 61.76
#